data_AF-A0AAN8MSD0-F1
#
_entry.id   AF-A0AAN8MSD0-F1
#
_cell.length_a   1.000
_cell.length_b   1.000
_cell.length_c   1.000
_cell.angle_alpha   90.00
_cell.angle_beta   90.00
_cell.angle_gamma   90.00
#
_symmetry.space_group_name_H-M   'P 1'
#
loop_
_entity.id
_entity.type
_entity.pdbx_description
1 polymer ?
#
loop_
_entity_poly.entity_id
_entity_poly.type
_entity_poly.pdbx_seq_one_letter_code
_entity_poly.pdbx_strand_id
1 'polypeptide(L)'
;MNRSLSLRSKKTHQGNESGGGTTRRFGFASMRASTQPELSKKLYRLIKSENHVISAHTSAGREQISIAAQLSEWGLSTNDDAISDISDKIGVMLSELGELEITYAHNLEDFRSVLKSIRNVEASVQPSRDKRAKITDEIQRLKYKEPQSPKLVQLEQELVRAEAENLVAEAQLSNVTRQKLKEAYAAHFAAVVERSQKQEILAKHSRRLLALLDDTPVVPGDARPAYDLERDARQILADAEEDLRNWTLELEEVPTNASLDAGAMPSMANISIASSVNGNGEQASLQGSDAVEPKHEVVV
;
A
#
# COMPACT_ATOMS: atom_id res chain seq x y z
N MET A 1 -12.80 75.93 -41.93
CA MET A 1 -13.59 75.12 -42.88
C MET A 1 -13.65 73.70 -42.35
N ASN A 2 -14.87 73.16 -42.19
CA ASN A 2 -15.28 71.74 -42.26
C ASN A 2 -14.45 70.67 -41.52
N ARG A 3 -15.00 69.62 -40.91
CA ARG A 3 -16.33 69.13 -40.56
C ARG A 3 -16.01 67.88 -39.73
N SER A 4 -16.81 67.64 -38.70
CA SER A 4 -16.92 66.38 -37.96
C SER A 4 -17.07 65.15 -38.87
N LEU A 5 -16.51 63.99 -38.47
CA LEU A 5 -17.17 62.70 -38.67
C LEU A 5 -16.88 61.75 -37.50
N SER A 6 -17.96 61.34 -36.84
CA SER A 6 -17.99 60.25 -35.87
C SER A 6 -17.97 58.90 -36.58
N LEU A 7 -17.36 57.88 -35.96
CA LEU A 7 -17.95 56.55 -35.96
C LEU A 7 -17.93 55.97 -34.54
N ARG A 8 -19.06 55.35 -34.24
CA ARG A 8 -19.56 54.86 -32.96
C ARG A 8 -19.57 53.33 -33.03
N SER A 9 -19.04 52.68 -32.00
CA SER A 9 -19.44 51.34 -31.50
C SER A 9 -18.54 51.04 -30.29
N LYS A 10 -18.88 51.44 -29.05
CA LYS A 10 -19.88 50.95 -28.09
C LYS A 10 -19.61 49.53 -27.53
N LYS A 11 -19.17 49.56 -26.26
CA LYS A 11 -19.34 48.59 -25.15
C LYS A 11 -18.57 47.27 -25.27
N THR A 12 -17.85 46.82 -24.25
CA THR A 12 -18.01 46.98 -22.77
C THR A 12 -16.62 46.80 -22.15
N HIS A 13 -16.04 47.78 -21.45
CA HIS A 13 -16.08 47.93 -19.98
C HIS A 13 -16.08 46.60 -19.21
N GLN A 14 -15.23 46.37 -18.21
CA GLN A 14 -14.26 47.17 -17.46
C GLN A 14 -13.48 46.11 -16.67
N GLY A 15 -12.14 46.18 -16.59
CA GLY A 15 -11.46 46.75 -15.42
C GLY A 15 -11.70 45.89 -14.16
N ASN A 16 -10.70 45.38 -13.45
CA ASN A 16 -9.40 45.99 -13.22
C ASN A 16 -8.43 44.97 -12.59
N GLU A 17 -7.16 45.25 -12.81
CA GLU A 17 -5.95 44.77 -12.14
C GLU A 17 -6.16 44.52 -10.63
N SER A 18 -5.48 43.59 -9.96
CA SER A 18 -4.03 43.65 -9.71
C SER A 18 -3.61 42.51 -8.76
N GLY A 19 -2.34 42.10 -8.89
CA GLY A 19 -1.47 41.36 -7.96
C GLY A 19 -2.00 40.63 -6.73
N GLY A 20 -1.57 39.38 -6.56
CA GLY A 20 -1.61 38.73 -5.24
C GLY A 20 -1.06 37.31 -5.29
N GLY A 21 0.03 37.08 -4.56
CA GLY A 21 0.80 35.84 -4.57
C GLY A 21 -0.02 34.57 -4.32
N THR A 22 0.50 33.48 -4.87
CA THR A 22 0.04 32.11 -4.66
C THR A 22 0.14 31.76 -3.18
N THR A 23 -0.91 32.05 -2.42
CA THR A 23 -1.05 31.64 -1.02
C THR A 23 -1.08 30.12 -0.99
N ARG A 24 0.07 29.49 -0.74
CA ARG A 24 0.16 28.10 -0.31
C ARG A 24 -0.77 27.93 0.88
N ARG A 25 -1.93 27.30 0.67
CA ARG A 25 -2.86 26.94 1.74
C ARG A 25 -2.15 26.00 2.70
N PHE A 26 -1.68 26.53 3.84
CA PHE A 26 -1.32 25.74 5.00
C PHE A 26 -2.61 25.14 5.59
N GLY A 27 -3.06 24.03 5.01
CA GLY A 27 -4.17 23.26 5.57
C GLY A 27 -3.76 22.53 6.85
N PHE A 28 -4.71 22.23 7.73
CA PHE A 28 -4.51 21.44 8.95
C PHE A 28 -3.80 20.08 8.73
N ALA A 29 -3.80 19.55 7.50
CA ALA A 29 -3.00 18.39 7.10
C ALA A 29 -1.48 18.63 7.22
N SER A 30 -0.99 19.86 7.01
CA SER A 30 0.41 20.25 7.16
C SER A 30 0.85 20.35 8.63
N MET A 31 -0.08 20.66 9.55
CA MET A 31 0.21 20.67 11.00
C MET A 31 0.21 19.27 11.61
N ARG A 32 -0.46 18.29 11.00
CA ARG A 32 -0.35 16.88 11.41
C ARG A 32 0.95 16.22 10.95
N ALA A 33 1.62 16.80 9.94
CA ALA A 33 2.97 16.38 9.54
C ALA A 33 4.05 16.86 10.52
N SER A 34 3.80 17.95 11.26
CA SER A 34 4.73 18.48 12.27
C SER A 34 4.58 17.84 13.66
N THR A 35 3.53 17.06 13.92
CA THR A 35 3.29 16.41 15.21
C THR A 35 3.81 14.98 15.30
N GLN A 36 4.38 14.43 14.22
CA GLN A 36 4.99 13.11 14.31
C GLN A 36 6.36 13.17 15.00
N PRO A 37 6.65 12.24 15.91
CA PRO A 37 7.97 12.14 16.51
C PRO A 37 9.05 11.96 15.44
N GLU A 38 10.20 12.63 15.62
CA GLU A 38 11.24 12.78 14.59
C GLU A 38 11.73 11.44 14.01
N LEU A 39 11.80 10.39 14.84
CA LEU A 39 12.21 9.05 14.43
C LEU A 39 11.25 8.47 13.37
N SER A 40 9.94 8.56 13.62
CA SER A 40 8.90 7.98 12.76
C SER A 40 8.72 8.70 11.42
N LYS A 41 9.23 9.94 11.27
CA LYS A 41 9.07 10.74 10.05
C LYS A 41 9.78 10.14 8.84
N LYS A 42 10.89 9.43 9.02
CA LYS A 42 11.63 8.79 7.92
C LYS A 42 10.88 7.58 7.39
N LEU A 43 10.48 6.67 8.29
CA LEU A 43 9.72 5.48 7.92
C LEU A 43 8.32 5.84 7.41
N TYR A 44 7.68 6.87 7.96
CA TYR A 44 6.42 7.40 7.43
C TYR A 44 6.56 7.86 5.97
N ARG A 45 7.64 8.58 5.63
CA ARG A 45 7.93 8.98 4.24
C ARG A 45 8.10 7.77 3.33
N LEU A 46 8.83 6.74 3.77
CA LEU A 46 8.97 5.49 3.04
C LEU A 46 7.61 4.82 2.78
N ILE A 47 6.81 4.58 3.83
CA ILE A 47 5.46 4.00 3.72
C ILE A 47 4.56 4.82 2.78
N LYS A 48 4.72 6.14 2.78
CA LYS A 48 3.96 7.02 1.87
C LYS A 48 4.44 6.84 0.43
N SER A 49 5.74 6.78 0.17
CA SER A 49 6.28 6.51 -1.16
C SER A 49 5.85 5.15 -1.71
N GLU A 50 5.89 4.09 -0.88
CA GLU A 50 5.41 2.74 -1.26
C GLU A 50 3.96 2.75 -1.75
N ASN A 51 3.08 3.57 -1.15
CA ASN A 51 1.71 3.71 -1.60
C ASN A 51 1.59 4.22 -3.04
N HIS A 52 2.52 5.07 -3.48
CA HIS A 52 2.52 5.58 -4.85
C HIS A 52 2.94 4.47 -5.83
N VAL A 53 3.91 3.65 -5.45
CA VAL A 53 4.35 2.48 -6.24
C VAL A 53 3.21 1.47 -6.37
N ILE A 54 2.53 1.12 -5.27
CA ILE A 54 1.34 0.26 -5.27
C ILE A 54 0.27 0.80 -6.22
N SER A 55 -0.05 2.09 -6.10
CA SER A 55 -1.04 2.73 -6.96
C SER A 55 -0.65 2.71 -8.44
N ALA A 56 0.65 2.86 -8.74
CA ALA A 56 1.16 2.79 -10.10
C ALA A 56 1.02 1.38 -10.69
N HIS A 57 1.33 0.33 -9.92
CA HIS A 57 1.13 -1.06 -10.35
C HIS A 57 -0.35 -1.40 -10.56
N THR A 58 -1.24 -1.00 -9.64
CA THR A 58 -2.69 -1.19 -9.83
C THR A 58 -3.20 -0.50 -11.09
N SER A 59 -2.77 0.75 -11.34
CA SER A 59 -3.16 1.47 -12.56
C SER A 59 -2.59 0.79 -13.81
N ALA A 60 -1.31 0.40 -13.79
CA ALA A 60 -0.69 -0.30 -14.91
C ALA A 60 -1.42 -1.60 -15.26
N GLY A 61 -1.80 -2.41 -14.27
CA GLY A 61 -2.58 -3.63 -14.48
C GLY A 61 -3.95 -3.38 -15.12
N ARG A 62 -4.68 -2.33 -14.69
CA ARG A 62 -5.96 -1.95 -15.28
C ARG A 62 -5.83 -1.45 -16.71
N GLU A 63 -4.83 -0.61 -16.98
CA GLU A 63 -4.55 -0.13 -18.33
C GLU A 63 -4.14 -1.29 -19.25
N GLN A 64 -3.38 -2.25 -18.74
CA GLN A 64 -3.00 -3.46 -19.48
C GLN A 64 -4.24 -4.28 -19.91
N ILE A 65 -5.22 -4.45 -19.02
CA ILE A 65 -6.49 -5.14 -19.33
C ILE A 65 -7.30 -4.34 -20.36
N SER A 66 -7.31 -3.01 -20.26
CA SER A 66 -7.96 -2.14 -21.25
C SER A 66 -7.32 -2.28 -22.64
N ILE A 67 -5.97 -2.29 -22.69
CA ILE A 67 -5.21 -2.50 -23.93
C ILE A 67 -5.51 -3.88 -24.51
N ALA A 68 -5.63 -4.91 -23.68
CA ALA A 68 -5.99 -6.25 -24.12
C ALA A 68 -7.35 -6.30 -24.84
N ALA A 69 -8.37 -5.64 -24.27
CA ALA A 69 -9.69 -5.55 -24.91
C ALA A 69 -9.64 -4.79 -26.24
N GLN A 70 -8.90 -3.68 -26.30
CA GLN A 70 -8.72 -2.90 -27.53
C GLN A 70 -8.00 -3.69 -28.62
N LEU A 71 -7.02 -4.54 -28.25
CA LEU A 71 -6.32 -5.39 -29.19
C LEU A 71 -7.26 -6.41 -29.84
N SER A 72 -8.09 -7.09 -29.05
CA SER A 72 -9.08 -8.04 -29.57
C SER A 72 -10.12 -7.36 -30.47
N GLU A 73 -10.61 -6.18 -30.07
CA GLU A 73 -11.56 -5.38 -30.88
C GLU A 73 -10.94 -4.94 -32.21
N TRP A 74 -9.71 -4.42 -32.18
CA TRP A 74 -9.00 -4.04 -33.40
C TRP A 74 -8.79 -5.25 -34.32
N GLY A 75 -8.36 -6.38 -33.77
CA GLY A 75 -8.16 -7.60 -34.53
C GLY A 75 -9.38 -8.06 -35.30
N LEU A 76 -10.55 -8.05 -34.65
CA LEU A 76 -11.83 -8.36 -35.28
C LEU A 76 -12.16 -7.40 -36.45
N SER A 77 -11.80 -6.13 -36.33
CA SER A 77 -12.07 -5.12 -37.36
C SER A 77 -11.26 -5.29 -38.65
N THR A 78 -10.19 -6.10 -38.63
CA THR A 78 -9.31 -6.32 -39.78
C THR A 78 -9.95 -7.16 -40.88
N ASN A 79 -10.99 -7.94 -40.56
CA ASN A 79 -11.58 -8.97 -41.44
C ASN A 79 -10.55 -9.99 -41.95
N ASP A 80 -9.47 -10.22 -41.20
CA ASP A 80 -8.49 -11.27 -41.42
C ASP A 80 -8.62 -12.29 -40.28
N ASP A 81 -9.03 -13.52 -40.62
CA ASP A 81 -9.34 -14.57 -39.64
C ASP A 81 -8.14 -14.90 -38.75
N ALA A 82 -6.93 -14.91 -39.31
CA ALA A 82 -5.71 -15.20 -38.56
C ALA A 82 -5.38 -14.06 -37.59
N ILE A 83 -5.46 -12.79 -38.05
CA ILE A 83 -5.23 -11.64 -37.18
C ILE A 83 -6.29 -11.58 -36.08
N SER A 84 -7.56 -11.81 -36.41
CA SER A 84 -8.67 -11.81 -35.45
C SER A 84 -8.49 -12.86 -34.37
N ASP A 85 -8.15 -14.11 -34.71
CA ASP A 85 -7.96 -15.16 -33.71
C ASP A 85 -6.70 -14.90 -32.85
N ILE A 86 -5.55 -14.62 -33.47
CA ILE A 86 -4.29 -14.45 -32.72
C ILE A 86 -4.32 -13.23 -31.81
N SER A 87 -4.89 -12.11 -32.26
CA SER A 87 -5.06 -10.92 -31.42
C SER A 87 -6.01 -11.15 -30.24
N ASP A 88 -7.09 -11.90 -30.43
CA ASP A 88 -8.01 -12.30 -29.35
C ASP A 88 -7.29 -13.12 -28.28
N LYS A 89 -6.53 -14.15 -28.69
CA LYS A 89 -5.76 -14.99 -27.76
C LYS A 89 -4.64 -14.21 -27.07
N ILE A 90 -3.96 -13.30 -27.77
CA ILE A 90 -3.00 -12.39 -27.13
C ILE A 90 -3.71 -11.47 -26.14
N GLY A 91 -4.92 -10.98 -26.44
CA GLY A 91 -5.76 -10.23 -25.52
C GLY A 91 -6.00 -10.98 -24.21
N VAL A 92 -6.30 -12.28 -24.26
CA VAL A 92 -6.41 -13.12 -23.05
C VAL A 92 -5.10 -13.11 -22.25
N MET A 93 -3.96 -13.31 -22.90
CA MET A 93 -2.64 -13.32 -22.24
C MET A 93 -2.26 -11.97 -21.63
N LEU A 94 -2.56 -10.86 -22.32
CA LEU A 94 -2.32 -9.50 -21.83
C LEU A 94 -3.23 -9.15 -20.65
N SER A 95 -4.48 -9.63 -20.66
CA SER A 95 -5.41 -9.46 -19.54
C SER A 95 -4.88 -10.15 -18.28
N GLU A 96 -4.40 -11.39 -18.43
CA GLU A 96 -3.80 -12.15 -17.33
C GLU A 96 -2.53 -11.47 -16.78
N LEU A 97 -1.67 -10.91 -17.66
CA LEU A 97 -0.53 -10.09 -17.22
C LEU A 97 -0.97 -8.88 -16.39
N GLY A 98 -2.11 -8.27 -16.73
CA GLY A 98 -2.69 -7.17 -15.96
C GLY A 98 -3.22 -7.59 -14.59
N GLU A 99 -3.89 -8.75 -14.50
CA GLU A 99 -4.36 -9.32 -13.23
C GLU A 99 -3.22 -9.73 -12.30
N LEU A 100 -2.13 -10.29 -12.85
CA LEU A 100 -0.90 -10.56 -12.08
C LEU A 100 -0.29 -9.26 -11.50
N GLU A 101 -0.33 -8.16 -12.26
CA GLU A 101 0.16 -6.87 -11.81
C GLU A 101 -0.68 -6.29 -10.65
N ILE A 102 -2.01 -6.47 -10.71
CA ILE A 102 -2.93 -6.08 -9.64
C ILE A 102 -2.70 -6.94 -8.39
N THR A 103 -2.53 -8.25 -8.57
CA THR A 103 -2.22 -9.19 -7.48
C THR A 103 -0.89 -8.82 -6.80
N TYR A 104 0.14 -8.50 -7.58
CA TYR A 104 1.41 -8.01 -7.05
C TYR A 104 1.24 -6.72 -6.25
N ALA A 105 0.41 -5.78 -6.70
CA ALA A 105 0.10 -4.57 -5.95
C ALA A 105 -0.57 -4.87 -4.60
N HIS A 106 -1.43 -5.89 -4.51
CA HIS A 106 -1.99 -6.36 -3.24
C HIS A 106 -0.91 -6.91 -2.30
N ASN A 107 -0.02 -7.77 -2.81
CA ASN A 107 1.10 -8.30 -2.03
C ASN A 107 2.04 -7.19 -1.51
N LEU A 108 2.23 -6.11 -2.28
CA LEU A 108 2.96 -4.93 -1.83
C LEU A 108 2.25 -4.16 -0.70
N GLU A 109 0.92 -4.17 -0.64
CA GLU A 109 0.18 -3.58 0.49
C GLU A 109 0.37 -4.40 1.77
N ASP A 110 0.46 -5.73 1.67
CA ASP A 110 0.79 -6.61 2.80
C ASP A 110 2.19 -6.30 3.34
N PHE A 111 3.20 -6.23 2.47
CA PHE A 111 4.55 -5.75 2.81
C PHE A 111 4.50 -4.39 3.53
N ARG A 112 3.75 -3.44 2.96
CA ARG A 112 3.61 -2.09 3.51
C ARG A 112 2.90 -2.09 4.87
N SER A 113 1.99 -3.02 5.13
CA SER A 113 1.33 -3.20 6.43
C SER A 113 2.33 -3.57 7.54
N VAL A 114 3.33 -4.40 7.21
CA VAL A 114 4.42 -4.77 8.14
C VAL A 114 5.28 -3.55 8.47
N LEU A 115 5.61 -2.71 7.48
CA LEU A 115 6.32 -1.44 7.73
C LEU A 115 5.53 -0.47 8.62
N LYS A 116 4.21 -0.37 8.44
CA LYS A 116 3.34 0.43 9.33
C LYS A 116 3.43 -0.05 10.78
N SER A 117 3.59 -1.35 11.00
CA SER A 117 3.75 -1.94 12.34
C SER A 117 5.07 -1.49 13.00
N ILE A 118 6.18 -1.48 12.26
CA ILE A 118 7.47 -0.94 12.76
C ILE A 118 7.31 0.52 13.18
N ARG A 119 6.72 1.35 12.32
CA ARG A 119 6.47 2.77 12.61
C ARG A 119 5.59 2.97 13.87
N ASN A 120 4.60 2.11 14.08
CA ASN A 120 3.75 2.18 15.28
C ASN A 120 4.55 1.94 16.56
N VAL A 121 5.44 0.96 16.55
CA VAL A 121 6.34 0.68 17.68
C VAL A 121 7.34 1.83 17.88
N GLU A 122 7.90 2.38 16.80
CA GLU A 122 8.75 3.57 16.88
C GLU A 122 8.05 4.76 17.54
N ALA A 123 6.75 4.95 17.23
CA ALA A 123 5.94 6.02 17.80
C ALA A 123 5.60 5.75 19.27
N SER A 124 5.34 4.50 19.67
CA SER A 124 5.00 4.15 21.05
C SER A 124 6.18 4.25 22.02
N VAL A 125 7.43 4.23 21.53
CA VAL A 125 8.64 4.42 22.38
C VAL A 125 8.91 5.89 22.70
N GLN A 126 8.38 6.82 21.92
CA GLN A 126 8.67 8.27 22.06
C GLN A 126 8.27 8.86 23.41
N PRO A 127 7.10 8.52 24.01
CA PRO A 127 6.75 8.99 25.34
C PRO A 127 7.79 8.63 26.42
N SER A 128 8.44 7.46 26.30
CA SER A 128 9.49 7.04 27.23
C SER A 128 10.75 7.91 27.10
N ARG A 129 11.14 8.22 25.86
CA ARG A 129 12.26 9.14 25.56
C ARG A 129 11.98 10.55 26.09
N ASP A 130 10.78 11.06 25.82
CA ASP A 130 10.35 12.40 26.23
C ASP A 130 10.28 12.51 27.76
N LYS A 131 9.76 11.49 28.45
CA LYS A 131 9.73 11.42 29.92
C LYS A 131 11.15 11.49 30.50
N ARG A 132 12.08 10.68 30.00
CA ARG A 132 13.49 10.68 30.44
C ARG A 132 14.14 12.05 30.22
N ALA A 133 13.96 12.64 29.04
CA ALA A 133 14.51 13.95 28.71
C ALA A 133 13.96 15.04 29.64
N LYS A 134 12.64 15.06 29.87
CA LYS A 134 11.98 16.03 30.75
C LYS A 134 12.49 15.96 32.19
N ILE A 135 12.64 14.76 32.75
CA ILE A 135 13.19 14.57 34.11
C ILE A 135 14.65 15.05 34.17
N THR A 136 15.44 14.75 33.14
CA THR A 136 16.84 15.18 33.04
C THR A 136 16.95 16.71 33.03
N ASP A 137 16.14 17.39 32.22
CA ASP A 137 16.11 18.86 32.13
C ASP A 137 15.66 19.49 33.46
N GLU A 138 14.69 18.88 34.14
CA GLU A 138 14.21 19.34 35.44
C GLU A 138 15.29 19.21 36.52
N ILE A 139 16.05 18.11 36.52
CA ILE A 139 17.22 17.92 37.39
C ILE A 139 18.27 19.00 37.12
N GLN A 140 18.63 19.24 35.86
CA GLN A 140 19.63 20.26 35.51
C GLN A 140 19.19 21.67 35.96
N ARG A 141 17.92 22.00 35.73
CA ARG A 141 17.32 23.27 36.17
C ARG A 141 17.37 23.43 37.69
N LEU A 142 17.03 22.38 38.45
CA LEU A 142 17.07 22.39 39.91
C LEU A 142 18.50 22.45 40.45
N LYS A 143 19.46 21.72 39.85
CA LYS A 143 20.88 21.80 40.21
C LYS A 143 21.44 23.21 40.06
N TYR A 144 21.02 23.94 39.03
CA TYR A 144 21.46 25.32 38.80
C TYR A 144 20.79 26.34 39.75
N LYS A 145 19.48 26.23 39.97
CA LYS A 145 18.71 27.24 40.73
C LYS A 145 18.66 26.99 42.24
N GLU A 146 18.53 25.73 42.65
CA GLU A 146 18.28 25.32 44.04
C GLU A 146 19.05 24.02 44.37
N PRO A 147 20.39 24.09 44.47
CA PRO A 147 21.24 22.90 44.60
C PRO A 147 21.02 22.10 45.89
N GLN A 148 20.42 22.70 46.93
CA GLN A 148 20.12 22.03 48.20
C GLN A 148 18.65 21.55 48.30
N SER A 149 17.89 21.60 47.20
CA SER A 149 16.49 21.17 47.22
C SER A 149 16.36 19.66 47.48
N PRO A 150 15.56 19.22 48.47
CA PRO A 150 15.36 17.78 48.73
C PRO A 150 14.61 17.07 47.58
N LYS A 151 13.96 17.84 46.69
CA LYS A 151 13.32 17.32 45.47
C LYS A 151 14.34 16.74 44.48
N LEU A 152 15.61 17.13 44.60
CA LEU A 152 16.67 16.64 43.72
C LEU A 152 16.85 15.12 43.84
N VAL A 153 16.86 14.60 45.06
CA VAL A 153 17.00 13.16 45.33
C VAL A 153 15.80 12.38 44.78
N GLN A 154 14.60 12.94 44.88
CA GLN A 154 13.39 12.33 44.33
C GLN A 154 13.44 12.24 42.80
N LEU A 155 13.82 13.32 42.12
CA LEU A 155 13.96 13.34 40.66
C LEU A 155 15.10 12.44 40.17
N GLU A 156 16.20 12.34 40.90
CA GLU A 156 17.29 11.41 40.57
C GLU A 156 16.82 9.95 40.64
N GLN A 157 16.04 9.58 41.66
CA GLN A 157 15.44 8.25 41.73
C GLN A 157 14.41 8.02 40.62
N GLU A 158 13.62 9.04 40.28
CA GLU A 158 12.67 8.98 39.15
C GLU A 158 13.39 8.82 37.81
N LEU A 159 14.53 9.49 37.63
CA LEU A 159 15.37 9.37 36.45
C LEU A 159 15.87 7.94 36.27
N VAL A 160 16.40 7.30 37.34
CA VAL A 160 16.85 5.90 37.27
C VAL A 160 15.72 4.97 36.82
N ARG A 161 14.49 5.20 37.32
CA ARG A 161 13.32 4.43 36.87
C ARG A 161 12.97 4.69 35.41
N ALA A 162 12.95 5.96 34.99
CA ALA A 162 12.66 6.34 33.61
C ALA A 162 13.73 5.83 32.63
N GLU A 163 15.00 5.76 33.04
CA GLU A 163 16.09 5.18 32.26
C GLU A 163 15.90 3.67 32.07
N ALA A 164 15.54 2.94 33.13
CA ALA A 164 15.22 1.51 33.03
C ALA A 164 14.03 1.24 32.10
N GLU A 165 12.94 2.01 32.24
CA GLU A 165 11.77 1.95 31.35
C GLU A 165 12.16 2.24 29.88
N ASN A 166 13.01 3.24 29.66
CA ASN A 166 13.50 3.57 28.31
C ASN A 166 14.41 2.48 27.73
N LEU A 167 15.31 1.88 28.52
CA LEU A 167 16.17 0.78 28.05
C LEU A 167 15.36 -0.42 27.57
N VAL A 168 14.33 -0.81 28.32
CA VAL A 168 13.43 -1.91 27.92
C VAL A 168 12.69 -1.55 26.62
N ALA A 169 12.14 -0.34 26.52
CA ALA A 169 11.43 0.12 25.34
C ALA A 169 12.32 0.17 24.08
N GLU A 170 13.57 0.63 24.21
CA GLU A 170 14.54 0.64 23.10
C GLU A 170 14.95 -0.77 22.67
N ALA A 171 15.15 -1.69 23.62
CA ALA A 171 15.45 -3.08 23.32
C ALA A 171 14.29 -3.75 22.56
N GLN A 172 13.06 -3.52 23.00
CA GLN A 172 11.85 -4.00 22.32
C GLN A 172 11.73 -3.41 20.91
N LEU A 173 11.92 -2.11 20.74
CA LEU A 173 11.93 -1.47 19.43
C LEU A 173 12.97 -2.11 18.51
N SER A 174 14.18 -2.33 19.01
CA SER A 174 15.27 -2.95 18.26
C SER A 174 14.92 -4.36 17.79
N ASN A 175 14.38 -5.19 18.68
CA ASN A 175 14.01 -6.57 18.40
C ASN A 175 12.86 -6.64 17.39
N VAL A 176 11.78 -5.88 17.62
CA VAL A 176 10.62 -5.86 16.72
C VAL A 176 11.00 -5.30 15.35
N THR A 177 11.82 -4.25 15.30
CA THR A 177 12.29 -3.68 14.02
C THR A 177 13.05 -4.72 13.20
N ARG A 178 13.99 -5.47 13.80
CA ARG A 178 14.72 -6.53 13.08
C ARG A 178 13.80 -7.63 12.58
N GLN A 179 12.90 -8.12 13.44
CA GLN A 179 11.96 -9.18 13.10
C GLN A 179 11.05 -8.75 11.94
N LYS A 180 10.39 -7.59 12.08
CA LYS A 180 9.42 -7.11 11.11
C LYS A 180 10.06 -6.62 9.82
N LEU A 181 11.27 -6.09 9.86
CA LEU A 181 12.01 -5.74 8.63
C LEU A 181 12.30 -7.01 7.81
N LYS A 182 12.72 -8.08 8.48
CA LYS A 182 12.99 -9.37 7.84
C LYS A 182 11.72 -9.97 7.23
N GLU A 183 10.63 -9.98 7.99
CA GLU A 183 9.30 -10.42 7.53
C GLU A 183 8.82 -9.60 6.32
N ALA A 184 8.90 -8.28 6.39
CA ALA A 184 8.47 -7.38 5.33
C ALA A 184 9.20 -7.68 4.01
N TYR A 185 10.54 -7.69 4.04
CA TYR A 185 11.30 -7.88 2.81
C TYR A 185 11.31 -9.33 2.31
N ALA A 186 11.13 -10.32 3.17
CA ALA A 186 10.89 -11.69 2.74
C ALA A 186 9.59 -11.77 1.91
N ALA A 187 8.50 -11.18 2.40
CA ALA A 187 7.23 -11.12 1.66
C ALA A 187 7.35 -10.30 0.35
N HIS A 188 8.05 -9.17 0.39
CA HIS A 188 8.28 -8.33 -0.80
C HIS A 188 9.01 -9.11 -1.90
N PHE A 189 10.13 -9.75 -1.58
CA PHE A 189 10.91 -10.48 -2.57
C PHE A 189 10.20 -11.76 -3.05
N ALA A 190 9.44 -12.42 -2.18
CA ALA A 190 8.57 -13.53 -2.60
C ALA A 190 7.56 -13.08 -3.66
N ALA A 191 6.89 -11.93 -3.44
CA ALA A 191 5.95 -11.36 -4.40
C ALA A 191 6.62 -10.97 -5.73
N VAL A 192 7.86 -10.44 -5.68
CA VAL A 192 8.64 -10.12 -6.89
C VAL A 192 8.94 -11.38 -7.71
N VAL A 193 9.39 -12.45 -7.04
CA VAL A 193 9.72 -13.72 -7.70
C VAL A 193 8.47 -14.32 -8.33
N GLU A 194 7.39 -14.45 -7.57
CA GLU A 194 6.10 -14.95 -8.07
C GLU A 194 5.65 -14.21 -9.32
N ARG A 195 5.60 -12.87 -9.25
CA ARG A 195 5.22 -12.03 -10.39
C ARG A 195 6.11 -12.31 -11.61
N SER A 196 7.43 -12.30 -11.42
CA SER A 196 8.38 -12.44 -12.53
C SER A 196 8.25 -13.79 -13.23
N GLN A 197 8.10 -14.88 -12.48
CA GLN A 197 8.04 -16.23 -13.03
C GLN A 197 6.71 -16.49 -13.74
N LYS A 198 5.58 -16.02 -13.18
CA LYS A 198 4.28 -16.12 -13.86
C LYS A 198 4.23 -15.26 -15.13
N GLN A 199 4.80 -14.06 -15.11
CA GLN A 199 4.92 -13.23 -16.31
C GLN A 199 5.80 -13.88 -17.39
N GLU A 200 6.87 -14.58 -16.98
CA GLU A 200 7.72 -15.31 -17.91
C GLU A 200 6.96 -16.44 -18.62
N ILE A 201 6.14 -17.21 -17.89
CA ILE A 201 5.28 -18.26 -18.46
C ILE A 201 4.35 -17.66 -19.52
N LEU A 202 3.62 -16.60 -19.16
CA LEU A 202 2.70 -15.93 -20.08
C LEU A 202 3.43 -15.38 -21.31
N ALA A 203 4.57 -14.72 -21.13
CA ALA A 203 5.34 -14.15 -22.23
C ALA A 203 5.84 -15.23 -23.21
N LYS A 204 6.27 -16.39 -22.70
CA LYS A 204 6.69 -17.53 -23.53
C LYS A 204 5.54 -18.06 -24.39
N HIS A 205 4.35 -18.26 -23.80
CA HIS A 205 3.17 -18.73 -24.53
C HIS A 205 2.62 -17.69 -25.50
N SER A 206 2.63 -16.40 -25.14
CA SER A 206 2.28 -15.31 -26.07
C SER A 206 3.18 -15.30 -27.31
N ARG A 207 4.47 -15.61 -27.17
CA ARG A 207 5.37 -15.77 -28.31
C ARG A 207 5.07 -17.01 -29.16
N ARG A 208 4.55 -18.09 -28.56
CA ARG A 208 4.05 -19.26 -29.32
C ARG A 208 2.83 -18.88 -30.14
N LEU A 209 1.91 -18.07 -29.62
CA LEU A 209 0.77 -17.55 -30.39
C LEU A 209 1.23 -16.77 -31.63
N LEU A 210 2.22 -15.90 -31.48
CA LEU A 210 2.78 -15.15 -32.61
C LEU A 210 3.37 -16.04 -33.71
N ALA A 211 3.89 -17.22 -33.36
CA ALA A 211 4.44 -18.16 -34.34
C ALA A 211 3.37 -18.82 -35.23
N LEU A 212 2.08 -18.67 -34.90
CA LEU A 212 0.96 -19.16 -35.72
C LEU A 212 0.56 -18.14 -36.81
N LEU A 213 1.07 -16.91 -36.75
CA LEU A 213 0.75 -15.88 -37.74
C LEU A 213 1.77 -15.93 -38.89
N ASP A 214 1.30 -16.25 -40.10
CA ASP A 214 2.11 -16.22 -41.32
C ASP A 214 2.28 -14.78 -41.82
N ASP A 215 3.51 -14.26 -41.73
CA ASP A 215 3.89 -12.93 -42.18
C ASP A 215 4.38 -12.90 -43.64
N THR A 216 4.29 -14.02 -44.38
CA THR A 216 4.68 -14.08 -45.78
C THR A 216 3.93 -13.04 -46.60
N PRO A 217 4.65 -12.16 -47.35
CA PRO A 217 4.01 -11.16 -48.20
C PRO A 217 3.20 -11.81 -49.33
N VAL A 218 2.03 -11.24 -49.63
CA VAL A 218 1.19 -11.69 -50.74
C VAL A 218 1.35 -10.75 -51.93
N VAL A 219 1.38 -11.33 -53.14
CA VAL A 219 1.42 -10.57 -54.38
C VAL A 219 0.08 -9.87 -54.60
N PRO A 220 0.04 -8.59 -55.00
CA PRO A 220 -1.22 -7.90 -55.27
C PRO A 220 -2.11 -8.67 -56.25
N GLY A 221 -3.31 -9.04 -55.80
CA GLY A 221 -4.28 -9.82 -56.57
C GLY A 221 -4.40 -11.29 -56.14
N ASP A 222 -3.42 -11.82 -55.42
CA ASP A 222 -3.48 -13.16 -54.83
C ASP A 222 -4.23 -13.14 -53.48
N ALA A 223 -4.89 -14.25 -53.15
CA ALA A 223 -5.51 -14.45 -51.85
C ALA A 223 -4.51 -15.05 -50.85
N ARG A 224 -4.65 -14.70 -49.57
CA ARG A 224 -3.95 -15.41 -48.49
C ARG A 224 -4.46 -16.86 -48.38
N PRO A 225 -3.61 -17.81 -47.93
CA PRO A 225 -4.08 -19.13 -47.52
C PRO A 225 -5.16 -19.03 -46.43
N ALA A 226 -6.07 -20.01 -46.42
CA ALA A 226 -7.09 -20.09 -45.37
C ALA A 226 -6.43 -20.36 -44.00
N TYR A 227 -6.93 -19.69 -42.97
CA TYR A 227 -6.51 -19.90 -41.59
C TYR A 227 -7.20 -21.15 -41.00
N ASP A 228 -6.43 -22.08 -40.42
CA ASP A 228 -6.94 -23.32 -39.79
C ASP A 228 -6.18 -23.66 -38.49
N LEU A 229 -5.62 -22.65 -37.81
CA LEU A 229 -4.80 -22.84 -36.60
C LEU A 229 -5.54 -22.47 -35.30
N GLU A 230 -6.85 -22.23 -35.35
CA GLU A 230 -7.67 -21.88 -34.16
C GLU A 230 -7.58 -22.93 -33.04
N ARG A 231 -7.47 -24.21 -33.40
CA ARG A 231 -7.34 -25.29 -32.42
C ARG A 231 -5.98 -25.23 -31.72
N ASP A 232 -4.92 -24.94 -32.48
CA ASP A 232 -3.56 -24.87 -31.95
C ASP A 232 -3.39 -23.62 -31.07
N ALA A 233 -3.98 -22.48 -31.48
CA ALA A 233 -4.01 -21.26 -30.67
C ALA A 233 -4.74 -21.47 -29.33
N ARG A 234 -5.88 -22.18 -29.34
CA ARG A 234 -6.59 -22.56 -28.10
C ARG A 234 -5.77 -23.51 -27.22
N GLN A 235 -5.05 -24.45 -27.82
CA GLN A 235 -4.18 -25.35 -27.07
C GLN A 235 -3.05 -24.58 -26.37
N ILE A 236 -2.48 -23.54 -27.00
CA ILE A 236 -1.46 -22.69 -26.35
C ILE A 236 -2.02 -21.97 -25.11
N LEU A 237 -3.27 -21.51 -25.13
CA LEU A 237 -3.90 -20.95 -23.94
C LEU A 237 -4.09 -22.00 -22.83
N ALA A 238 -4.52 -23.22 -23.20
CA ALA A 238 -4.68 -24.30 -22.24
C ALA A 238 -3.34 -24.69 -21.60
N ASP A 239 -2.27 -24.76 -22.39
CA ASP A 239 -0.91 -25.01 -21.89
C ASP A 239 -0.46 -23.90 -20.92
N ALA A 240 -0.78 -22.63 -21.22
CA ALA A 240 -0.47 -21.51 -20.34
C ALA A 240 -1.22 -21.58 -19.01
N GLU A 241 -2.51 -21.93 -19.04
CA GLU A 241 -3.31 -22.14 -17.82
C GLU A 241 -2.73 -23.29 -16.99
N GLU A 242 -2.38 -24.41 -17.63
CA GLU A 242 -1.81 -25.58 -16.96
C GLU A 242 -0.46 -25.25 -16.32
N ASP A 243 0.45 -24.57 -17.04
CA ASP A 243 1.75 -24.15 -16.51
C ASP A 243 1.60 -23.17 -15.34
N LEU A 244 0.66 -22.21 -15.43
CA LEU A 244 0.37 -21.29 -14.33
C LEU A 244 -0.22 -22.00 -13.10
N ARG A 245 -1.07 -23.01 -13.32
CA ARG A 245 -1.67 -23.82 -12.27
C ARG A 245 -0.65 -24.72 -11.58
N ASN A 246 0.28 -25.27 -12.34
CA ASN A 246 1.34 -26.15 -11.85
C ASN A 246 2.53 -25.38 -11.25
N TRP A 247 2.63 -24.07 -11.52
CA TRP A 247 3.66 -23.24 -10.92
C TRP A 247 3.54 -23.21 -9.41
N THR A 248 4.68 -23.33 -8.73
CA THR A 248 4.79 -23.21 -7.27
C THR A 248 5.96 -22.31 -6.90
N LEU A 249 5.84 -21.64 -5.76
CA LEU A 249 6.89 -20.77 -5.26
C LEU A 249 7.95 -21.59 -4.53
N GLU A 250 9.12 -21.78 -5.16
CA GLU A 250 10.28 -22.41 -4.55
C GLU A 250 11.29 -21.35 -4.08
N LEU A 251 11.23 -20.99 -2.79
CA LEU A 251 12.19 -20.08 -2.16
C LEU A 251 12.77 -20.70 -0.90
N GLU A 252 14.06 -20.45 -0.66
CA GLU A 252 14.68 -20.77 0.63
C GLU A 252 14.05 -19.93 1.74
N GLU A 253 13.64 -20.58 2.83
CA GLU A 253 13.08 -19.89 3.98
C GLU A 253 14.11 -18.92 4.57
N VAL A 254 13.71 -17.66 4.73
CA VAL A 254 14.58 -16.68 5.36
C VAL A 254 14.69 -16.98 6.87
N PRO A 255 15.86 -17.37 7.42
CA PRO A 255 15.96 -17.97 8.75
C PRO A 255 15.52 -17.03 9.88
N THR A 256 14.61 -17.45 10.75
CA THR A 256 14.10 -16.57 11.83
C THR A 256 14.49 -17.08 13.21
N ASN A 257 15.32 -16.30 13.92
CA ASN A 257 15.72 -16.59 15.32
C ASN A 257 14.81 -15.92 16.36
N ALA A 258 13.77 -15.20 15.91
CA ALA A 258 12.91 -14.40 16.78
C ALA A 258 12.07 -15.25 17.75
N SER A 259 11.90 -16.55 17.49
CA SER A 259 11.12 -17.45 18.36
C SER A 259 11.85 -17.92 19.62
N LEU A 260 13.17 -17.68 19.75
CA LEU A 260 13.95 -18.17 20.89
C LEU A 260 13.74 -17.36 22.19
N ASP A 261 12.97 -16.26 22.15
CA ASP A 261 12.82 -15.31 23.27
C ASP A 261 11.35 -15.01 23.65
N ALA A 262 10.41 -15.88 23.26
CA ALA A 262 8.98 -15.72 23.56
C ALA A 262 8.67 -15.69 25.08
N GLY A 263 9.62 -16.09 25.93
CA GLY A 263 9.53 -16.01 27.40
C GLY A 263 10.00 -14.68 28.03
N ALA A 264 10.64 -13.78 27.27
CA ALA A 264 11.14 -12.50 27.78
C ALA A 264 10.31 -11.28 27.36
N MET A 265 9.28 -11.48 26.53
CA MET A 265 8.42 -10.40 26.03
C MET A 265 7.06 -10.41 26.76
N PRO A 266 6.71 -9.38 27.54
CA PRO A 266 5.34 -9.25 28.03
C PRO A 266 4.39 -9.05 26.85
N SER A 267 3.34 -9.86 26.80
CA SER A 267 2.30 -9.82 25.77
C SER A 267 1.68 -8.43 25.65
N MET A 268 1.76 -7.82 24.46
CA MET A 268 1.12 -6.53 24.14
C MET A 268 -0.41 -6.64 23.95
N ALA A 269 -1.07 -7.66 24.51
CA ALA A 269 -2.51 -7.88 24.35
C ALA A 269 -3.42 -6.89 25.11
N ASN A 270 -2.88 -5.92 25.86
CA ASN A 270 -3.67 -5.05 26.75
C ASN A 270 -3.53 -3.54 26.50
N ILE A 271 -3.25 -3.10 25.26
CA ILE A 271 -3.41 -1.68 24.89
C ILE A 271 -4.72 -1.53 24.10
N SER A 272 -5.84 -1.67 24.81
CA SER A 272 -7.16 -1.27 24.33
C SER A 272 -7.18 0.26 24.24
N ILE A 273 -7.12 0.80 23.03
CA ILE A 273 -7.31 2.23 22.78
C ILE A 273 -8.79 2.54 23.01
N ALA A 274 -9.11 3.07 24.20
CA ALA A 274 -10.36 3.76 24.45
C ALA A 274 -10.34 5.11 23.70
N SER A 275 -10.85 5.13 22.47
CA SER A 275 -11.21 6.38 21.80
C SER A 275 -12.63 6.78 22.21
N SER A 276 -12.73 7.63 23.24
CA SER A 276 -13.95 8.40 23.52
C SER A 276 -14.27 9.31 22.33
N VAL A 277 -15.30 8.97 21.57
CA VAL A 277 -16.06 9.93 20.76
C VAL A 277 -17.37 10.17 21.50
N ASN A 278 -17.48 11.38 22.04
CA ASN A 278 -18.69 11.93 22.62
C ASN A 278 -19.54 12.48 21.48
N GLY A 279 -20.79 12.00 21.37
CA GLY A 279 -21.79 12.48 20.42
C GLY A 279 -23.17 12.03 20.88
N ASN A 280 -23.87 12.94 21.59
CA ASN A 280 -25.30 12.91 21.94
C ASN A 280 -26.16 12.29 20.83
N GLY A 281 -27.25 11.56 21.06
CA GLY A 281 -27.98 11.20 22.26
C GLY A 281 -29.39 10.80 21.82
N GLU A 282 -29.99 9.78 22.44
CA GLU A 282 -31.44 9.70 22.63
C GLU A 282 -31.76 8.63 23.67
N GLN A 283 -32.67 9.00 24.56
CA GLN A 283 -33.07 8.29 25.76
C GLN A 283 -34.01 7.11 25.41
N ALA A 284 -33.80 5.96 26.05
CA ALA A 284 -34.91 5.09 26.47
C ALA A 284 -34.50 4.26 27.69
N SER A 285 -35.22 4.51 28.78
CA SER A 285 -35.29 3.85 30.09
C SER A 285 -35.32 2.31 30.02
N LEU A 286 -34.52 1.59 30.84
CA LEU A 286 -34.91 0.92 32.12
C LEU A 286 -36.18 0.05 31.96
N GLN A 287 -36.20 -1.27 32.16
CA GLN A 287 -35.80 -2.18 33.27
C GLN A 287 -35.93 -3.61 32.66
N GLY A 288 -35.29 -4.70 33.10
CA GLY A 288 -34.75 -5.11 34.39
C GLY A 288 -35.07 -6.62 34.54
N SER A 289 -34.14 -7.40 35.12
CA SER A 289 -34.31 -8.77 35.67
C SER A 289 -34.77 -9.88 34.69
N ASP A 290 -34.35 -11.13 34.73
CA ASP A 290 -33.68 -11.93 35.76
C ASP A 290 -33.07 -13.17 35.08
N ALA A 291 -32.13 -13.80 35.78
CA ALA A 291 -31.58 -15.11 35.45
C ALA A 291 -32.65 -16.23 35.48
N VAL A 292 -32.38 -17.36 34.80
CA VAL A 292 -32.49 -18.75 35.31
C VAL A 292 -32.21 -19.76 34.17
N GLU A 293 -31.41 -20.77 34.50
CA GLU A 293 -30.96 -21.90 33.68
C GLU A 293 -32.08 -22.77 33.08
N PRO A 294 -31.83 -23.46 31.95
CA PRO A 294 -32.75 -24.46 31.41
C PRO A 294 -32.58 -25.82 32.10
N LYS A 295 -33.70 -26.38 32.58
CA LYS A 295 -33.81 -27.77 33.05
C LYS A 295 -33.96 -28.73 31.86
N HIS A 296 -33.27 -29.86 31.99
CA HIS A 296 -33.51 -31.12 31.28
C HIS A 296 -34.96 -31.59 31.47
N GLU A 297 -35.61 -32.00 30.37
CA GLU A 297 -36.68 -33.00 30.41
C GLU A 297 -36.58 -33.92 29.18
N VAL A 298 -36.56 -35.21 29.46
CA VAL A 298 -36.54 -36.34 28.52
C VAL A 298 -37.94 -36.93 28.54
N VAL A 299 -38.63 -37.02 27.40
CA VAL A 299 -39.74 -37.98 27.24
C VAL A 299 -39.85 -38.42 25.77
N VAL A 300 -39.58 -39.72 25.58
CA VAL A 300 -39.99 -40.69 24.55
C VAL A 300 -39.55 -40.46 23.10
#